data_AF-A0AAE1EA11-F1
#
_entry.id   AF-A0AAE1EA11-F1
#
_cell.length_a   1.000
_cell.length_b   1.000
_cell.length_c   1.000
_cell.angle_alpha   90.00
_cell.angle_beta   90.00
_cell.angle_gamma   90.00
#
_symmetry.space_group_name_H-M   'P 1'
#
loop_
_entity.id
_entity.type
_entity.pdbx_description
1 polymer ?
#
loop_
_entity_poly.entity_id
_entity_poly.type
_entity_poly.pdbx_seq_one_letter_code
_entity_poly.pdbx_strand_id
1 'polypeptide(L)'
;MHQAYPFIFSLSAGLLTIFCESAMLEVNPSTIIPGLTSDLSLTCHLDHLAQSVRDILALQIEKEEGGHMAALAEVHVGSPPAVQATQLSSRMTVTGKLDRKDLPNTSLTLTLANLQSTDEGHYICVVTVVDMTGLIRTLTNDVDIISAEANTTTMLKALIGLQHDLRDVTKLNQELTNNLTDLAAQHQALEARLTSCENDVSSLTSKVLKAESRTVSMNSTLAHLSTDLTSCCLAANHTHSSTVGPSASQTVPTSSPSSQCSVSCTDRIDRLAANITSLSSSVQDNEDHLTRVRNMLNYSLSHQHRIAFSVRYNELIAGVEQVPLKTPIIFDKEYINTGNAFDMNTGTFTAPEDGTYMFQVGFPVRGPDPSYLYRAVLTLNNFDALAQIESGGPELNRSIPAPTSELYTLKTGQTINLYVYQILGSSSILPTVSRYAAYFLGFWVH
;
A
#
# COMPACT_ATOMS: atom_id res chain seq x y z
N MET A 1 36.36 15.61 88.81
CA MET A 1 35.29 16.55 88.43
C MET A 1 35.72 17.27 87.17
N HIS A 2 35.26 16.88 85.98
CA HIS A 2 35.15 17.71 84.78
C HIS A 2 34.34 16.89 83.75
N GLN A 3 33.08 17.29 83.57
CA GLN A 3 32.15 16.72 82.60
C GLN A 3 32.43 17.36 81.23
N ALA A 4 32.62 16.52 80.21
CA ALA A 4 32.68 16.92 78.82
C ALA A 4 31.26 16.92 78.23
N TYR A 5 30.84 18.05 77.65
CA TYR A 5 29.70 18.12 76.73
C TYR A 5 30.24 18.16 75.29
N PRO A 6 29.74 17.34 74.36
CA PRO A 6 30.02 17.54 72.95
C PRO A 6 29.01 18.55 72.37
N PHE A 7 29.53 19.67 71.86
CA PHE A 7 28.79 20.56 70.97
C PHE A 7 28.55 19.85 69.64
N ILE A 8 27.29 19.55 69.34
CA ILE A 8 26.83 19.11 68.01
C ILE A 8 26.64 20.37 67.17
N PHE A 9 27.59 20.66 66.28
CA PHE A 9 27.36 21.58 65.16
C PHE A 9 26.68 20.80 64.03
N SER A 10 25.38 21.03 63.86
CA SER A 10 24.65 20.69 62.64
C SER A 10 25.01 21.73 61.57
N LEU A 11 25.91 21.37 60.64
CA LEU A 11 26.02 22.08 59.36
C LEU A 11 25.01 21.45 58.41
N SER A 12 23.83 22.07 58.29
CA SER A 12 22.94 21.82 57.15
C SER A 12 23.54 22.48 55.90
N ALA A 13 24.39 21.74 55.19
CA ALA A 13 24.76 22.08 53.82
C ALA A 13 23.53 21.84 52.94
N GLY A 14 22.69 22.85 52.80
CA GLY A 14 21.70 22.90 51.73
C GLY A 14 22.44 23.01 50.41
N LEU A 15 22.66 21.87 49.74
CA LEU A 15 22.93 21.85 48.30
C LEU A 15 21.67 22.42 47.62
N LEU A 16 21.67 23.72 47.34
CA LEU A 16 20.95 24.23 46.19
C LEU A 16 21.68 23.70 44.97
N THR A 17 21.22 22.58 44.42
CA THR A 17 21.49 22.24 43.03
C THR A 17 20.83 23.34 42.20
N ILE A 18 21.60 24.35 41.82
CA ILE A 18 21.21 25.29 40.78
C ILE A 18 21.11 24.44 39.52
N PHE A 19 19.89 24.09 39.13
CA PHE A 19 19.62 23.48 37.83
C PHE A 19 19.97 24.54 36.80
N CYS A 20 21.14 24.41 36.19
CA CYS A 20 21.58 25.28 35.12
C CYS A 20 20.90 24.80 33.85
N GLU A 21 19.98 25.59 33.31
CA GLU A 21 19.41 25.29 32.00
C GLU A 21 20.47 25.59 30.95
N SER A 22 20.86 24.56 30.21
CA SER A 22 21.87 24.68 29.16
C SER A 22 21.40 24.03 27.86
N ALA A 23 21.95 24.52 26.76
CA ALA A 23 21.96 23.76 25.53
C ALA A 23 22.88 22.54 25.69
N MET A 24 22.71 21.53 24.85
CA MET A 24 23.60 20.38 24.76
C MET A 24 24.07 20.20 23.32
N LEU A 25 25.38 20.07 23.15
CA LEU A 25 26.00 19.75 21.87
C LEU A 25 26.71 18.40 21.98
N GLU A 26 26.13 17.38 21.36
CA GLU A 26 26.75 16.06 21.25
C GLU A 26 27.60 15.99 19.99
N VAL A 27 28.82 15.47 20.14
CA VAL A 27 29.79 15.36 19.04
C VAL A 27 30.24 13.92 18.88
N ASN A 28 30.20 13.41 17.65
CA ASN A 28 30.74 12.10 17.33
C ASN A 28 31.39 12.09 15.93
N PRO A 29 32.72 11.89 15.81
CA PRO A 29 33.73 11.86 16.89
C PRO A 29 34.23 13.27 17.25
N SER A 30 34.72 13.47 18.48
CA SER A 30 35.33 14.75 18.94
C SER A 30 36.76 14.98 18.42
N THR A 31 37.35 13.98 17.76
CA THR A 31 38.67 14.07 17.13
C THR A 31 38.55 13.54 15.71
N ILE A 32 38.99 14.34 14.75
CA ILE A 32 38.95 13.99 13.33
C ILE A 32 40.36 13.70 12.83
N ILE A 33 40.48 12.76 11.90
CA ILE A 33 41.72 12.52 11.17
C ILE A 33 41.38 12.71 9.69
N PRO A 34 41.83 13.81 9.07
CA PRO A 34 41.47 14.15 7.69
C PRO A 34 41.71 12.97 6.73
N GLY A 35 40.68 12.62 5.95
CA GLY A 35 40.71 11.52 5.00
C GLY A 35 40.58 10.10 5.59
N LEU A 36 40.52 9.93 6.92
CA LEU A 36 40.28 8.63 7.57
C LEU A 36 38.98 8.60 8.38
N THR A 37 38.61 9.71 9.04
CA THR A 37 37.30 9.82 9.68
C THR A 37 36.25 10.02 8.59
N SER A 38 35.26 9.12 8.52
CA SER A 38 34.23 9.15 7.49
C SER A 38 33.37 10.41 7.58
N ASP A 39 32.70 10.56 8.73
CA ASP A 39 31.74 11.62 8.99
C ASP A 39 31.91 12.20 10.40
N LEU A 40 31.56 13.47 10.56
CA LEU A 40 31.43 14.16 11.83
C LEU A 40 29.94 14.48 12.05
N SER A 41 29.38 14.02 13.16
CA SER A 41 28.01 14.33 13.57
C SER A 41 28.00 15.29 14.77
N LEU A 42 27.24 16.36 14.64
CA LEU A 42 26.99 17.37 15.66
C LEU A 42 25.50 17.43 15.94
N THR A 43 25.06 17.11 17.15
CA THR A 43 23.65 17.14 17.53
C THR A 43 23.41 18.18 18.63
N CYS A 44 22.74 19.26 18.25
CA CYS A 44 22.33 20.34 19.13
C CYS A 44 20.91 20.08 19.62
N HIS A 45 20.70 20.08 20.92
CA HIS A 45 19.39 19.89 21.54
C HIS A 45 19.29 20.65 22.88
N LEU A 46 18.08 20.76 23.39
CA LEU A 46 17.83 21.36 24.71
C LEU A 46 18.02 20.30 25.80
N ASP A 47 18.69 20.65 26.91
CA ASP A 47 18.79 19.75 28.06
C ASP A 47 17.39 19.34 28.55
N HIS A 48 17.21 18.05 28.77
CA HIS A 48 15.99 17.41 29.25
C HIS A 48 15.56 17.91 30.64
N LEU A 49 16.44 18.60 31.37
CA LEU A 49 16.15 19.24 32.66
C LEU A 49 15.74 20.72 32.58
N ALA A 50 15.55 21.29 31.38
CA ALA A 50 15.16 22.69 31.18
C ALA A 50 13.67 22.95 31.53
N GLN A 51 13.33 22.90 32.82
CA GLN A 51 11.96 23.01 33.33
C GLN A 51 11.37 24.44 33.25
N SER A 52 12.17 25.46 32.96
CA SER A 52 11.78 26.86 32.87
C SER A 52 11.69 27.40 31.44
N VAL A 53 11.77 26.50 30.45
CA VAL A 53 11.50 26.81 29.04
C VAL A 53 10.02 26.64 28.73
N ARG A 54 9.39 27.73 28.26
CA ARG A 54 7.99 27.75 27.83
C ARG A 54 7.85 27.41 26.35
N ASP A 55 8.76 27.89 25.52
CA ASP A 55 8.75 27.68 24.07
C ASP A 55 10.18 27.69 23.51
N ILE A 56 10.39 27.05 22.36
CA ILE A 56 11.66 27.06 21.63
C ILE A 56 11.43 27.73 20.27
N LEU A 57 12.31 28.68 19.92
CA LEU A 57 12.20 29.50 18.71
C LEU A 57 13.12 29.00 17.61
N ALA A 58 14.36 28.64 17.96
CA ALA A 58 15.36 28.16 17.00
C ALA A 58 16.42 27.27 17.66
N LEU A 59 16.97 26.34 16.88
CA LEU A 59 18.30 25.74 17.14
C LEU A 59 19.24 26.10 16.01
N GLN A 60 20.50 26.37 16.36
CA GLN A 60 21.56 26.65 15.41
C GLN A 60 22.83 25.92 15.83
N ILE A 61 23.57 25.42 14.85
CA ILE A 61 24.95 24.97 15.02
C ILE A 61 25.82 25.98 14.28
N GLU A 62 26.67 26.67 15.04
CA GLU A 62 27.62 27.64 14.49
C GLU A 62 29.06 27.14 14.68
N LYS A 63 29.96 27.68 13.86
CA LYS A 63 31.39 27.39 13.93
C LYS A 63 32.16 28.71 13.89
N GLU A 64 33.24 28.78 14.65
CA GLU A 64 34.16 29.91 14.59
C GLU A 64 34.99 29.87 13.30
N GLU A 65 34.86 30.91 12.47
CA GLU A 65 35.66 31.13 11.27
C GLU A 65 36.25 32.54 11.28
N GLY A 66 37.59 32.63 11.33
CA GLY A 66 38.28 33.93 11.31
C GLY A 66 37.93 34.84 12.49
N GLY A 67 37.71 34.26 13.68
CA GLY A 67 37.37 34.99 14.91
C GLY A 67 35.91 35.45 15.01
N HIS A 68 35.03 34.97 14.13
CA HIS A 68 33.60 35.26 14.14
C HIS A 68 32.81 33.94 14.09
N MET A 69 31.68 33.89 14.80
CA MET A 69 30.77 32.74 14.71
C MET A 69 29.94 32.84 13.44
N ALA A 70 29.88 31.75 12.67
CA ALA A 70 29.07 31.63 11.48
C ALA A 70 28.12 30.43 11.61
N ALA A 71 26.83 30.66 11.39
CA ALA A 71 25.83 29.60 11.38
C ALA A 71 26.09 28.62 10.23
N LEU A 72 26.23 27.34 10.56
CA LEU A 72 26.38 26.26 9.59
C LEU A 72 25.01 25.65 9.26
N ALA A 73 24.23 25.37 10.30
CA ALA A 73 22.90 24.80 10.22
C ALA A 73 21.95 25.55 11.15
N GLU A 74 20.70 25.68 10.75
CA GLU A 74 19.65 26.19 11.61
C GLU A 74 18.31 25.51 11.36
N VAL A 75 17.47 25.52 12.38
CA VAL A 75 16.06 25.18 12.27
C VAL A 75 15.25 26.16 13.11
N HIS A 76 14.25 26.77 12.49
CA HIS A 76 13.29 27.66 13.13
C HIS A 76 11.94 26.96 13.25
N VAL A 77 11.10 27.41 14.17
CA VAL A 77 9.70 26.93 14.22
C VAL A 77 9.04 27.14 12.86
N GLY A 78 8.39 26.08 12.36
CA GLY A 78 7.62 26.13 11.12
C GLY A 78 8.46 25.98 9.84
N SER A 79 9.78 25.99 9.95
CA SER A 79 10.71 25.84 8.81
C SER A 79 11.46 24.50 8.88
N PRO A 80 11.71 23.84 7.74
CA PRO A 80 12.62 22.69 7.71
C PRO A 80 14.04 23.13 8.07
N PRO A 81 14.88 22.22 8.59
CA PRO A 81 16.29 22.52 8.82
C PRO A 81 16.99 22.94 7.53
N ALA A 82 17.82 23.97 7.61
CA ALA A 82 18.51 24.55 6.47
C ALA A 82 20.03 24.60 6.69
N VAL A 83 20.77 24.37 5.60
CA VAL A 83 22.21 24.62 5.54
C VAL A 83 22.43 26.10 5.22
N GLN A 84 23.18 26.80 6.06
CA GLN A 84 23.53 28.21 5.86
C GLN A 84 24.92 28.38 5.24
N ALA A 85 25.84 27.44 5.50
CA ALA A 85 27.19 27.45 4.93
C ALA A 85 27.21 26.94 3.46
N THR A 86 27.04 27.85 2.51
CA THR A 86 27.04 27.52 1.07
C THR A 86 28.29 26.77 0.60
N GLN A 87 29.47 27.06 1.19
CA GLN A 87 30.75 26.42 0.86
C GLN A 87 30.83 24.95 1.31
N LEU A 88 30.04 24.54 2.31
CA LEU A 88 30.04 23.18 2.86
C LEU A 88 28.84 22.34 2.40
N SER A 89 27.92 22.96 1.66
CA SER A 89 26.64 22.35 1.23
C SER A 89 26.78 21.02 0.48
N SER A 90 27.88 20.77 -0.22
CA SER A 90 28.11 19.51 -0.95
C SER A 90 28.56 18.34 -0.07
N ARG A 91 29.03 18.62 1.16
CA ARG A 91 29.51 17.62 2.12
C ARG A 91 28.65 17.55 3.38
N MET A 92 27.62 18.39 3.48
CA MET A 92 26.85 18.60 4.69
C MET A 92 25.41 18.14 4.52
N THR A 93 24.95 17.31 5.44
CA THR A 93 23.55 16.91 5.57
C THR A 93 23.02 17.43 6.89
N VAL A 94 21.86 18.09 6.86
CA VAL A 94 21.21 18.60 8.08
C VAL A 94 19.86 17.93 8.21
N THR A 95 19.63 17.37 9.38
CA THR A 95 18.35 16.84 9.79
C THR A 95 17.98 17.47 11.13
N GLY A 96 16.70 17.48 11.46
CA GLY A 96 16.27 18.11 12.69
C GLY A 96 14.78 18.34 12.70
N LYS A 97 14.24 18.43 13.90
CA LYS A 97 12.84 18.70 14.14
C LYS A 97 12.75 19.64 15.33
N LEU A 98 12.09 20.77 15.13
CA LEU A 98 11.74 21.68 16.22
C LEU A 98 10.25 21.54 16.50
N ASP A 99 9.92 20.93 17.64
CA ASP A 99 8.54 20.65 18.04
C ASP A 99 8.22 21.31 19.38
N ARG A 100 7.42 22.38 19.33
CA ARG A 100 7.01 23.14 20.54
C ARG A 100 6.26 22.29 21.56
N LYS A 101 5.63 21.20 21.15
CA LYS A 101 4.86 20.32 22.03
C LYS A 101 5.70 19.18 22.60
N ASP A 102 6.89 18.97 22.05
CA ASP A 102 7.78 17.86 22.36
C ASP A 102 9.23 18.37 22.44
N LEU A 103 9.45 19.29 23.39
CA LEU A 103 10.76 19.89 23.66
C LEU A 103 11.88 18.84 23.86
N PRO A 104 11.66 17.69 24.54
CA PRO A 104 12.71 16.68 24.71
C PRO A 104 13.19 16.04 23.40
N ASN A 105 12.32 15.95 22.40
CA ASN A 105 12.66 15.37 21.09
C ASN A 105 13.02 16.44 20.05
N THR A 106 13.22 17.69 20.49
CA THR A 106 13.66 18.77 19.63
C THR A 106 15.17 18.76 19.49
N SER A 107 15.64 18.50 18.26
CA SER A 107 17.07 18.44 17.96
C SER A 107 17.37 18.94 16.55
N LEU A 108 18.62 19.39 16.37
CA LEU A 108 19.23 19.73 15.11
C LEU A 108 20.52 18.92 14.98
N THR A 109 20.59 18.07 13.97
CA THR A 109 21.76 17.24 13.67
C THR A 109 22.39 17.69 12.36
N LEU A 110 23.69 18.01 12.42
CA LEU A 110 24.54 18.29 11.28
C LEU A 110 25.50 17.10 11.10
N THR A 111 25.53 16.54 9.91
CA THR A 111 26.50 15.51 9.51
C THR A 111 27.39 16.06 8.40
N LEU A 112 28.70 16.07 8.62
CA LEU A 112 29.70 16.52 7.66
C LEU A 112 30.54 15.33 7.19
N ALA A 113 30.51 15.05 5.88
CA ALA A 113 31.24 13.96 5.26
C ALA A 113 32.57 14.43 4.66
N ASN A 114 33.44 13.48 4.31
CA ASN A 114 34.72 13.73 3.63
C ASN A 114 35.57 14.79 4.36
N LEU A 115 35.81 14.56 5.66
CA LEU A 115 36.38 15.56 6.56
C LEU A 115 37.78 16.04 6.14
N GLN A 116 37.97 17.35 6.24
CA GLN A 116 39.18 18.08 5.90
C GLN A 116 39.80 18.69 7.16
N SER A 117 41.08 19.08 7.11
CA SER A 117 41.71 19.77 8.24
C SER A 117 41.05 21.10 8.57
N THR A 118 40.43 21.77 7.61
CA THR A 118 39.65 23.00 7.83
C THR A 118 38.38 22.79 8.62
N ASP A 119 37.93 21.55 8.81
CA ASP A 119 36.74 21.22 9.60
C ASP A 119 37.06 21.14 11.11
N GLU A 120 38.33 21.28 11.50
CA GLU A 120 38.69 21.50 12.91
C GLU A 120 38.24 22.90 13.37
N GLY A 121 38.04 23.06 14.67
CA GLY A 121 37.72 24.36 15.27
C GLY A 121 36.68 24.29 16.38
N HIS A 122 36.21 25.48 16.77
CA HIS A 122 35.26 25.67 17.85
C HIS A 122 33.82 25.67 17.30
N TYR A 123 32.98 24.81 17.86
CA TYR A 123 31.58 24.67 17.48
C TYR A 123 30.68 25.01 18.65
N ILE A 124 29.55 25.64 18.37
CA ILE A 124 28.57 26.03 19.38
C ILE A 124 27.17 25.61 18.95
N CYS A 125 26.42 25.07 19.91
CA CYS A 125 24.98 24.87 19.84
C CYS A 125 24.33 26.11 20.45
N VAL A 126 23.49 26.79 19.67
CA VAL A 126 22.75 27.97 20.10
C VAL A 126 21.27 27.62 20.10
N VAL A 127 20.64 27.69 21.27
CA VAL A 127 19.22 27.40 21.44
C VAL A 127 18.52 28.66 21.89
N THR A 128 17.60 29.17 21.06
CA THR A 128 16.80 30.36 21.38
C THR A 128 15.46 29.93 21.94
N VAL A 129 15.17 30.30 23.18
CA VAL A 129 13.97 29.89 23.92
C VAL A 129 13.19 31.09 24.44
N VAL A 130 11.92 30.88 24.75
CA VAL A 130 11.09 31.78 25.57
C VAL A 130 10.94 31.15 26.93
N ASP A 131 11.34 31.84 27.99
CA ASP A 131 11.20 31.33 29.35
C ASP A 131 9.76 31.42 29.87
N MET A 132 9.49 30.85 31.05
CA MET A 132 8.18 30.89 31.69
C MET A 132 7.67 32.32 32.00
N THR A 133 8.55 33.32 32.02
CA THR A 133 8.18 34.73 32.20
C THR A 133 7.84 35.43 30.87
N GLY A 134 8.05 34.75 29.74
CA GLY A 134 7.81 35.28 28.40
C GLY A 134 8.99 36.05 27.82
N LEU A 135 10.18 35.99 28.44
CA LEU A 135 11.39 36.63 27.93
C LEU A 135 12.14 35.69 27.00
N ILE A 136 12.72 36.24 25.94
CA ILE A 136 13.58 35.49 25.02
C ILE A 136 14.96 35.34 25.67
N ARG A 137 15.48 34.11 25.69
CA ARG A 137 16.82 33.76 26.16
C ARG A 137 17.54 32.92 25.13
N THR A 138 18.86 33.01 25.18
CA THR A 138 19.75 32.16 24.37
C THR A 138 20.55 31.29 25.32
N LEU A 139 20.50 29.98 25.08
CA LEU A 139 21.28 28.98 25.79
C LEU A 139 22.36 28.47 24.83
N THR A 140 23.58 28.30 25.33
CA THR A 140 24.71 27.88 24.50
C THR A 140 25.48 26.74 25.14
N ASN A 141 26.09 25.93 24.29
CA ASN A 141 27.05 24.89 24.67
C ASN A 141 28.05 24.71 23.54
N ASP A 142 29.32 24.62 23.87
CA ASP A 142 30.41 24.64 22.93
C ASP A 142 31.34 23.44 23.07
N VAL A 143 32.06 23.15 21.99
CA VAL A 143 32.97 22.01 21.90
C VAL A 143 34.06 22.30 20.87
N ASP A 144 35.29 21.95 21.23
CA ASP A 144 36.42 22.01 20.30
C ASP A 144 36.59 20.66 19.60
N ILE A 145 36.63 20.71 18.27
CA ILE A 145 36.95 19.57 17.42
C ILE A 145 38.40 19.70 17.00
N ILE A 146 39.19 18.71 17.37
CA ILE A 146 40.64 18.70 17.11
C ILE A 146 40.98 17.76 15.96
N SER A 147 41.89 18.20 15.07
CA SER A 147 42.51 17.33 14.10
C SER A 147 43.68 16.56 14.73
N ALA A 148 43.73 15.25 14.52
CA ALA A 148 44.87 14.42 14.87
C ALA A 148 45.59 13.94 13.60
N GLU A 149 46.91 13.85 13.67
CA GLU A 149 47.68 13.18 12.61
C GLU A 149 47.38 11.68 12.60
N ALA A 150 47.29 11.11 11.41
CA ALA A 150 47.14 9.68 11.25
C ALA A 150 48.38 8.96 11.79
N ASN A 151 48.23 8.25 12.91
CA ASN A 151 49.26 7.34 13.40
C ASN A 151 49.01 5.90 12.91
N THR A 152 50.04 5.06 12.98
CA THR A 152 50.00 3.67 12.52
C THR A 152 48.88 2.85 13.17
N THR A 153 48.55 3.14 14.43
CA THR A 153 47.47 2.44 15.16
C THR A 153 46.10 2.81 14.60
N THR A 154 45.87 4.09 14.28
CA THR A 154 44.59 4.53 13.72
C THR A 154 44.40 4.06 12.29
N MET A 155 45.46 4.09 11.47
CA MET A 155 45.42 3.50 10.13
C MET A 155 45.12 1.99 10.17
N LEU A 156 45.73 1.26 11.11
CA LEU A 156 45.47 -0.17 11.27
C LEU A 156 44.01 -0.44 11.69
N LYS A 157 43.45 0.35 12.61
CA LYS A 157 42.03 0.25 12.98
C LYS A 157 41.11 0.51 11.80
N ALA A 158 41.40 1.55 11.00
CA ALA A 158 40.62 1.86 9.80
C ALA A 158 40.67 0.71 8.78
N LEU A 159 41.85 0.10 8.56
CA LEU A 159 42.00 -1.06 7.69
C LEU A 159 41.22 -2.28 8.19
N ILE A 160 41.21 -2.54 9.50
CA ILE A 160 40.42 -3.63 10.10
C ILE A 160 38.92 -3.37 9.91
N GLY A 161 38.47 -2.13 10.10
CA GLY A 161 37.09 -1.72 9.84
C GLY A 161 36.70 -1.95 8.37
N LEU A 162 37.51 -1.46 7.43
CA LEU A 162 37.28 -1.66 6.01
C LEU A 162 37.27 -3.15 5.61
N GLN A 163 38.11 -3.97 6.24
CA GLN A 163 38.11 -5.43 6.05
C GLN A 163 36.82 -6.08 6.56
N HIS A 164 36.24 -5.56 7.64
CA HIS A 164 34.94 -6.00 8.15
C HIS A 164 33.82 -5.63 7.17
N ASP A 165 33.76 -4.38 6.74
CA ASP A 165 32.74 -3.89 5.80
C ASP A 165 32.79 -4.67 4.48
N LEU A 166 33.99 -4.97 3.97
CA LEU A 166 34.16 -5.78 2.76
C LEU A 166 33.60 -7.21 2.94
N ARG A 167 33.72 -7.79 4.14
CA ARG A 167 33.16 -9.10 4.46
C ARG A 167 31.63 -9.05 4.48
N ASP A 168 31.05 -8.00 5.06
CA ASP A 168 29.60 -7.82 5.12
C ASP A 168 29.00 -7.60 3.73
N VAL A 169 29.62 -6.76 2.91
CA VAL A 169 29.24 -6.57 1.50
C VAL A 169 29.30 -7.89 0.73
N THR A 170 30.34 -8.71 0.98
CA THR A 170 30.45 -10.02 0.34
C THR A 170 29.31 -10.95 0.74
N LYS A 171 28.93 -10.96 2.02
CA LYS A 171 27.80 -11.75 2.52
C LYS A 171 26.48 -11.29 1.88
N LEU A 172 26.25 -9.98 1.82
CA LEU A 172 25.05 -9.41 1.20
C LEU A 172 24.97 -9.75 -0.29
N ASN A 173 26.09 -9.68 -1.01
CA ASN A 173 26.14 -10.09 -2.42
C ASN A 173 25.82 -11.57 -2.61
N GLN A 174 26.25 -12.44 -1.68
CA GLN A 174 25.91 -13.86 -1.71
C GLN A 174 24.41 -14.09 -1.47
N GLU A 175 23.81 -13.41 -0.50
CA GLU A 175 22.37 -13.46 -0.23
C GLU A 175 21.56 -12.98 -1.44
N LEU A 176 21.96 -11.87 -2.05
CA LEU A 176 21.31 -11.35 -3.26
C LEU A 176 21.41 -12.35 -4.43
N THR A 177 22.56 -13.00 -4.59
CA THR A 177 22.76 -14.03 -5.63
C THR A 177 21.84 -15.24 -5.40
N ASN A 178 21.67 -15.67 -4.15
CA ASN A 178 20.76 -16.77 -3.81
C ASN A 178 19.31 -16.36 -4.13
N ASN A 179 18.88 -15.16 -3.74
CA ASN A 179 17.54 -14.65 -4.02
C ASN A 179 17.26 -14.55 -5.53
N LEU A 180 18.23 -14.12 -6.33
CA LEU A 180 18.12 -14.09 -7.80
C LEU A 180 17.94 -15.49 -8.39
N THR A 181 18.63 -16.49 -7.82
CA THR A 181 18.53 -17.88 -8.27
C THR A 181 17.15 -18.46 -7.96
N ASP A 182 16.61 -18.20 -6.77
CA ASP A 182 15.27 -18.64 -6.37
C ASP A 182 14.19 -17.97 -7.24
N LEU A 183 14.32 -16.67 -7.50
CA LEU A 183 13.38 -15.94 -8.35
C LEU A 183 13.40 -16.48 -9.80
N ALA A 184 14.57 -16.81 -10.33
CA ALA A 184 14.68 -17.43 -11.64
C ALA A 184 14.00 -18.82 -11.69
N ALA A 185 14.16 -19.63 -10.64
CA ALA A 185 13.50 -20.93 -10.52
C ALA A 185 11.96 -20.78 -10.45
N GLN A 186 11.46 -19.79 -9.70
CA GLN A 186 10.02 -19.48 -9.65
C GLN A 186 9.48 -19.04 -11.01
N HIS A 187 10.22 -18.20 -11.74
CA HIS A 187 9.84 -17.76 -13.08
C HIS A 187 9.71 -18.96 -14.04
N GLN A 188 10.70 -19.85 -14.05
CA GLN A 188 10.68 -21.05 -14.89
C GLN A 188 9.52 -21.99 -14.54
N ALA A 189 9.19 -22.13 -13.24
CA ALA A 189 8.04 -22.92 -12.81
C ALA A 189 6.71 -22.30 -13.26
N LEU A 190 6.61 -20.97 -13.26
CA LEU A 190 5.41 -20.27 -13.73
C LEU A 190 5.24 -20.39 -15.25
N GLU A 191 6.32 -20.28 -16.03
CA GLU A 191 6.31 -20.52 -17.47
C GLU A 191 5.83 -21.93 -17.81
N ALA A 192 6.34 -22.95 -17.11
CA ALA A 192 5.89 -24.33 -17.31
C ALA A 192 4.39 -24.52 -17.03
N ARG A 193 3.86 -23.85 -15.99
CA ARG A 193 2.42 -23.86 -15.69
C ARG A 193 1.60 -23.15 -16.75
N LEU A 194 2.09 -22.03 -17.29
CA LEU A 194 1.43 -21.29 -18.36
C LEU A 194 1.32 -22.17 -19.63
N THR A 195 2.41 -22.81 -20.04
CA THR A 195 2.41 -23.73 -21.20
C THR A 195 1.45 -24.90 -20.99
N SER A 196 1.36 -25.45 -19.76
CA SER A 196 0.36 -26.48 -19.45
C SER A 196 -1.07 -25.98 -19.63
N CYS A 197 -1.37 -24.76 -19.15
CA CYS A 197 -2.69 -24.13 -19.28
C CYS A 197 -3.05 -23.87 -20.75
N GLU A 198 -2.10 -23.40 -21.57
CA GLU A 198 -2.29 -23.20 -23.01
C GLU A 198 -2.63 -24.51 -23.75
N ASN A 199 -1.98 -25.61 -23.36
CA ASN A 199 -2.28 -26.94 -23.89
C ASN A 199 -3.70 -27.40 -23.50
N ASP A 200 -4.11 -27.16 -22.26
CA ASP A 200 -5.46 -27.48 -21.77
C ASP A 200 -6.53 -26.67 -22.51
N VAL A 201 -6.31 -25.37 -22.73
CA VAL A 201 -7.21 -24.51 -23.51
C VAL A 201 -7.31 -24.98 -24.96
N SER A 202 -6.19 -25.36 -25.58
CA SER A 202 -6.17 -25.90 -26.95
C SER A 202 -6.96 -27.21 -27.05
N SER A 203 -6.75 -28.12 -26.09
CA SER A 203 -7.49 -29.37 -25.96
C SER A 203 -9.00 -29.11 -25.79
N LEU A 204 -9.37 -28.16 -24.93
CA LEU A 204 -10.76 -27.80 -24.69
C LEU A 204 -11.41 -27.20 -25.93
N THR A 205 -10.71 -26.31 -26.63
CA THR A 205 -11.17 -25.71 -27.90
C THR A 205 -11.49 -26.78 -28.93
N SER A 206 -10.62 -27.79 -29.09
CA SER A 206 -10.88 -28.91 -30.01
C SER A 206 -12.13 -29.72 -29.64
N LYS A 207 -12.38 -29.91 -28.33
CA LYS A 207 -13.56 -30.62 -27.83
C LYS A 207 -14.84 -29.82 -28.08
N VAL A 208 -14.82 -28.50 -27.89
CA VAL A 208 -15.95 -27.61 -28.18
C VAL A 208 -16.28 -27.63 -29.68
N LEU A 209 -15.30 -27.49 -30.56
CA LEU A 209 -15.52 -27.57 -32.01
C LEU A 209 -16.13 -28.91 -32.46
N LYS A 210 -15.71 -30.01 -31.82
CA LYS A 210 -16.28 -31.34 -32.06
C LYS A 210 -17.74 -31.42 -31.57
N ALA A 211 -18.05 -30.84 -30.42
CA ALA A 211 -19.41 -30.77 -29.89
C ALA A 211 -20.32 -29.91 -30.77
N GLU A 212 -19.85 -28.75 -31.24
CA GLU A 212 -20.57 -27.89 -32.19
C GLU A 212 -20.89 -28.63 -33.49
N SER A 213 -19.90 -29.33 -34.06
CA SER A 213 -20.09 -30.12 -35.28
C SER A 213 -21.15 -31.23 -35.09
N ARG A 214 -21.16 -31.88 -33.92
CA ARG A 214 -22.20 -32.85 -33.56
C ARG A 214 -23.58 -32.19 -33.48
N THR A 215 -23.70 -31.04 -32.83
CA THR A 215 -24.95 -30.28 -32.72
C THR A 215 -25.49 -29.88 -34.09
N VAL A 216 -24.63 -29.45 -35.01
CA VAL A 216 -25.02 -29.13 -36.41
C VAL A 216 -25.55 -30.36 -37.14
N SER A 217 -24.84 -31.50 -37.05
CA SER A 217 -25.30 -32.78 -37.65
C SER A 217 -26.61 -33.28 -37.05
N MET A 218 -26.80 -33.03 -35.77
CA MET A 218 -28.02 -33.37 -35.04
C MET A 218 -29.19 -32.50 -35.51
N ASN A 219 -28.97 -31.19 -35.69
CA ASN A 219 -30.00 -30.28 -36.19
C ASN A 219 -30.42 -30.62 -37.63
N SER A 220 -29.49 -31.02 -38.49
CA SER A 220 -29.82 -31.49 -39.85
C SER A 220 -30.63 -32.78 -39.84
N THR A 221 -30.29 -33.72 -38.95
CA THR A 221 -31.05 -34.97 -38.77
C THR A 221 -32.48 -34.67 -38.30
N LEU A 222 -32.64 -33.74 -37.37
CA LEU A 222 -33.95 -33.32 -36.85
C LEU A 222 -34.80 -32.62 -37.93
N ALA A 223 -34.19 -31.80 -38.78
CA ALA A 223 -34.85 -31.19 -39.93
C ALA A 223 -35.33 -32.24 -40.96
N HIS A 224 -34.50 -33.25 -41.26
CA HIS A 224 -34.90 -34.37 -42.12
C HIS A 224 -36.07 -35.15 -41.53
N LEU A 225 -36.02 -35.47 -40.24
CA LEU A 225 -37.09 -36.18 -39.54
C LEU A 225 -38.40 -35.40 -39.53
N SER A 226 -38.33 -34.08 -39.31
CA SER A 226 -39.50 -33.20 -39.39
C SER A 226 -40.14 -33.23 -40.79
N THR A 227 -39.30 -33.16 -41.84
CA THR A 227 -39.75 -33.24 -43.23
C THR A 227 -40.40 -34.59 -43.54
N ASP A 228 -39.77 -35.67 -43.09
CA ASP A 228 -40.27 -37.04 -43.23
C ASP A 228 -41.63 -37.21 -42.54
N LEU A 229 -41.77 -36.74 -41.29
CA LEU A 229 -43.03 -36.82 -40.53
C LEU A 229 -44.15 -36.07 -41.26
N THR A 230 -43.84 -34.89 -41.78
CA THR A 230 -44.80 -34.04 -42.52
C THR A 230 -45.27 -34.74 -43.79
N SER A 231 -44.37 -35.38 -44.53
CA SER A 231 -44.72 -36.16 -45.73
C SER A 231 -45.58 -37.40 -45.42
N CYS A 232 -45.30 -38.10 -44.31
CA CYS A 232 -46.12 -39.22 -43.83
C CYS A 232 -47.54 -38.77 -43.46
N CYS A 233 -47.70 -37.64 -42.76
CA CYS A 233 -49.02 -37.09 -42.41
C CYS A 233 -49.85 -36.72 -43.66
N LEU A 234 -49.22 -36.15 -44.68
CA LEU A 234 -49.89 -35.82 -45.95
C LEU A 234 -50.36 -37.08 -46.70
N ALA A 235 -49.57 -38.15 -46.69
CA ALA A 235 -49.94 -39.43 -47.31
C ALA A 235 -51.12 -40.11 -46.58
N ALA A 236 -51.19 -40.00 -45.25
CA ALA A 236 -52.29 -40.54 -44.45
C ALA A 236 -53.64 -39.85 -44.72
N ASN A 237 -53.65 -38.54 -45.00
CA ASN A 237 -54.89 -37.81 -45.30
C ASN A 237 -55.49 -38.15 -46.68
N HIS A 238 -54.69 -38.65 -47.63
CA HIS A 238 -55.18 -39.01 -48.97
C HIS A 238 -55.92 -40.36 -49.04
N THR A 239 -55.85 -41.21 -48.01
CA THR A 239 -56.51 -42.53 -48.02
C THR A 239 -57.95 -42.53 -47.50
N HIS A 240 -58.47 -41.40 -47.01
CA HIS A 240 -59.82 -41.33 -46.43
C HIS A 240 -60.90 -40.69 -47.31
N SER A 241 -60.57 -40.24 -48.54
CA SER A 241 -61.54 -39.62 -49.46
C SER A 241 -61.82 -40.51 -50.68
N SER A 242 -62.37 -41.70 -50.48
CA SER A 242 -63.06 -42.48 -51.53
C SER A 242 -63.88 -43.59 -50.89
N THR A 243 -65.15 -43.34 -50.58
CA THR A 243 -66.19 -44.38 -50.47
C THR A 243 -67.58 -43.73 -50.35
N VAL A 244 -68.27 -43.55 -51.49
CA VAL A 244 -69.71 -43.87 -51.64
C VAL A 244 -69.98 -44.14 -53.13
N GLY A 245 -70.51 -45.33 -53.45
CA GLY A 245 -71.20 -45.60 -54.73
C GLY A 245 -70.92 -46.98 -55.34
N PRO A 246 -71.87 -47.94 -55.31
CA PRO A 246 -71.65 -49.32 -55.73
C PRO A 246 -72.16 -49.60 -57.15
N SER A 247 -71.49 -50.49 -57.90
CA SER A 247 -72.15 -51.53 -58.71
C SER A 247 -71.19 -52.51 -59.38
N ALA A 248 -71.50 -53.78 -59.15
CA ALA A 248 -71.44 -54.93 -60.04
C ALA A 248 -70.10 -55.40 -60.65
N SER A 249 -69.66 -56.55 -60.13
CA SER A 249 -69.29 -57.77 -60.86
C SER A 249 -68.29 -57.67 -62.02
N GLN A 250 -67.06 -58.14 -61.79
CA GLN A 250 -66.53 -59.36 -62.45
C GLN A 250 -65.13 -59.73 -61.92
N THR A 251 -64.93 -61.04 -61.83
CA THR A 251 -63.75 -61.80 -61.41
C THR A 251 -62.53 -61.59 -62.30
N VAL A 252 -61.42 -61.13 -61.72
CA VAL A 252 -60.04 -61.26 -62.24
C VAL A 252 -59.08 -61.39 -61.04
N PRO A 253 -58.11 -62.33 -61.03
CA PRO A 253 -57.15 -62.46 -59.94
C PRO A 253 -56.06 -61.40 -60.10
N THR A 254 -56.05 -60.42 -59.21
CA THR A 254 -54.92 -59.49 -59.07
C THR A 254 -54.43 -59.55 -57.64
N SER A 255 -53.21 -60.04 -57.50
CA SER A 255 -52.37 -59.98 -56.31
C SER A 255 -52.45 -58.60 -55.67
N SER A 256 -53.02 -58.53 -54.47
CA SER A 256 -53.02 -57.34 -53.62
C SER A 256 -51.64 -57.14 -53.00
N PRO A 257 -50.94 -56.00 -53.22
CA PRO A 257 -49.88 -55.55 -52.36
C PRO A 257 -50.45 -54.43 -51.47
N SER A 258 -51.27 -54.78 -50.47
CA SER A 258 -51.83 -53.79 -49.54
C SER A 258 -51.30 -53.90 -48.11
N SER A 259 -50.19 -54.62 -47.89
CA SER A 259 -49.53 -54.73 -46.59
C SER A 259 -48.15 -54.07 -46.50
N GLN A 260 -47.64 -53.47 -47.58
CA GLN A 260 -46.27 -52.92 -47.59
C GLN A 260 -46.12 -51.52 -46.95
N CYS A 261 -47.20 -50.86 -46.52
CA CYS A 261 -47.10 -49.52 -45.94
C CYS A 261 -46.94 -49.51 -44.41
N SER A 262 -47.39 -50.54 -43.69
CA SER A 262 -47.33 -50.55 -42.22
C SER A 262 -45.95 -50.90 -41.67
N VAL A 263 -45.20 -51.80 -42.32
CA VAL A 263 -43.85 -52.22 -41.86
C VAL A 263 -42.82 -51.10 -42.07
N SER A 264 -43.01 -50.25 -43.07
CA SER A 264 -42.12 -49.11 -43.34
C SER A 264 -42.19 -48.02 -42.27
N CYS A 265 -43.33 -47.87 -41.60
CA CYS A 265 -43.51 -46.81 -40.59
C CYS A 265 -42.95 -47.22 -39.23
N THR A 266 -43.13 -48.47 -38.80
CA THR A 266 -42.63 -48.96 -37.50
C THR A 266 -41.11 -48.97 -37.43
N ASP A 267 -40.43 -49.51 -38.46
CA ASP A 267 -38.95 -49.51 -38.52
C ASP A 267 -38.37 -48.08 -38.53
N ARG A 268 -39.10 -47.12 -39.13
CA ARG A 268 -38.71 -45.70 -39.14
C ARG A 268 -38.93 -45.03 -37.79
N ILE A 269 -40.01 -45.38 -37.08
CA ILE A 269 -40.28 -44.93 -35.72
C ILE A 269 -39.24 -45.50 -34.75
N ASP A 270 -38.84 -46.77 -34.88
CA ASP A 270 -37.83 -47.39 -34.02
C ASP A 270 -36.44 -46.81 -34.27
N ARG A 271 -36.07 -46.54 -35.53
CA ARG A 271 -34.83 -45.81 -35.85
C ARG A 271 -34.87 -44.38 -35.33
N LEU A 272 -36.02 -43.71 -35.41
CA LEU A 272 -36.22 -42.37 -34.85
C LEU A 272 -36.06 -42.39 -33.33
N ALA A 273 -36.68 -43.36 -32.65
CA ALA A 273 -36.56 -43.53 -31.20
C ALA A 273 -35.10 -43.81 -30.78
N ALA A 274 -34.39 -44.68 -31.50
CA ALA A 274 -32.98 -44.95 -31.27
C ALA A 274 -32.10 -43.70 -31.48
N ASN A 275 -32.36 -42.93 -32.55
CA ASN A 275 -31.66 -41.68 -32.82
C ASN A 275 -31.94 -40.65 -31.72
N ILE A 276 -33.19 -40.47 -31.29
CA ILE A 276 -33.57 -39.58 -30.20
C ILE A 276 -32.88 -39.97 -28.88
N THR A 277 -32.78 -41.27 -28.60
CA THR A 277 -32.13 -41.78 -27.38
C THR A 277 -30.62 -41.52 -27.41
N SER A 278 -29.97 -41.78 -28.55
CA SER A 278 -28.56 -41.44 -28.79
C SER A 278 -28.30 -39.93 -28.68
N LEU A 279 -29.25 -39.14 -29.16
CA LEU A 279 -29.23 -37.68 -29.08
C LEU A 279 -29.27 -37.19 -27.64
N SER A 280 -30.24 -37.71 -26.88
CA SER A 280 -30.42 -37.39 -25.47
C SER A 280 -29.16 -37.71 -24.67
N SER A 281 -28.50 -38.83 -24.97
CA SER A 281 -27.23 -39.20 -24.34
C SER A 281 -26.11 -38.20 -24.68
N SER A 282 -26.01 -37.76 -25.94
CA SER A 282 -24.98 -36.78 -26.34
C SER A 282 -25.21 -35.39 -25.75
N VAL A 283 -26.48 -34.98 -25.59
CA VAL A 283 -26.83 -33.72 -24.92
C VAL A 283 -26.45 -33.77 -23.45
N GLN A 284 -26.73 -34.89 -22.78
CA GLN A 284 -26.37 -35.09 -21.37
C GLN A 284 -24.84 -35.04 -21.16
N ASP A 285 -24.07 -35.73 -22.00
CA ASP A 285 -22.60 -35.71 -21.95
C ASP A 285 -22.03 -34.29 -22.10
N ASN A 286 -22.63 -33.48 -22.98
CA ASN A 286 -22.21 -32.10 -23.18
C ASN A 286 -22.54 -31.22 -21.96
N GLU A 287 -23.69 -31.43 -21.32
CA GLU A 287 -24.10 -30.71 -20.11
C GLU A 287 -23.16 -31.03 -18.93
N ASP A 288 -22.79 -32.29 -18.76
CA ASP A 288 -21.81 -32.74 -17.77
C ASP A 288 -20.42 -32.12 -18.03
N HIS A 289 -20.03 -32.06 -19.31
CA HIS A 289 -18.77 -31.43 -19.71
C HIS A 289 -18.74 -29.92 -19.42
N LEU A 290 -19.80 -29.19 -19.75
CA LEU A 290 -19.92 -27.76 -19.46
C LEU A 290 -19.90 -27.50 -17.95
N THR A 291 -20.50 -28.39 -17.17
CA THR A 291 -20.48 -28.32 -15.70
C THR A 291 -19.05 -28.50 -15.16
N ARG A 292 -18.27 -29.45 -15.68
CA ARG A 292 -16.86 -29.62 -15.30
C ARG A 292 -16.01 -28.40 -15.66
N VAL A 293 -16.17 -27.84 -16.86
CA VAL A 293 -15.43 -26.66 -17.30
C VAL A 293 -15.75 -25.44 -16.43
N ARG A 294 -17.03 -25.22 -16.12
CA ARG A 294 -17.47 -24.17 -15.20
C ARG A 294 -16.83 -24.33 -13.83
N ASN A 295 -16.77 -25.54 -13.31
CA ASN A 295 -16.15 -25.82 -12.01
C ASN A 295 -14.64 -25.58 -12.02
N MET A 296 -13.92 -25.96 -13.09
CA MET A 296 -12.48 -25.69 -13.23
C MET A 296 -12.19 -24.18 -13.35
N LEU A 297 -13.00 -23.45 -14.12
CA LEU A 297 -12.87 -21.99 -14.21
C LEU A 297 -13.13 -21.31 -12.87
N ASN A 298 -14.18 -21.74 -12.15
CA ASN A 298 -14.46 -21.23 -10.80
C ASN A 298 -13.32 -21.56 -9.83
N TYR A 299 -12.73 -22.76 -9.90
CA TYR A 299 -11.58 -23.12 -9.08
C TYR A 299 -10.38 -22.21 -9.36
N SER A 300 -10.00 -22.01 -10.63
CA SER A 300 -8.88 -21.15 -11.01
C SER A 300 -9.12 -19.67 -10.71
N LEU A 301 -10.35 -19.18 -10.86
CA LEU A 301 -10.73 -17.81 -10.48
C LEU A 301 -10.77 -17.63 -8.96
N SER A 302 -11.13 -18.66 -8.20
CA SER A 302 -11.15 -18.63 -6.73
C SER A 302 -9.76 -18.69 -6.07
N HIS A 303 -8.74 -19.16 -6.79
CA HIS A 303 -7.36 -19.29 -6.26
C HIS A 303 -6.43 -18.12 -6.63
N GLN A 304 -6.95 -17.05 -7.25
CA GLN A 304 -6.20 -15.80 -7.31
C GLN A 304 -6.65 -14.94 -6.13
N HIS A 305 -5.77 -14.79 -5.14
CA HIS A 305 -5.94 -13.85 -4.02
C HIS A 305 -5.95 -12.42 -4.57
N ARG A 306 -7.10 -12.00 -5.10
CA ARG A 306 -7.32 -10.68 -5.68
C ARG A 306 -8.06 -9.84 -4.65
N ILE A 307 -7.31 -9.28 -3.72
CA ILE A 307 -7.84 -8.31 -2.77
C ILE A 307 -7.37 -6.94 -3.22
N ALA A 308 -8.30 -6.11 -3.69
CA ALA A 308 -7.98 -4.76 -4.13
C ALA A 308 -9.23 -3.88 -4.06
N PHE A 309 -9.07 -2.65 -3.58
CA PHE A 309 -10.12 -1.64 -3.63
C PHE A 309 -9.60 -0.31 -4.13
N SER A 310 -10.49 0.49 -4.71
CA SER A 310 -10.26 1.87 -5.10
C SER A 310 -11.57 2.63 -4.97
N VAL A 311 -11.59 3.60 -4.06
CA VAL A 311 -12.76 4.39 -3.70
C VAL A 311 -12.45 5.88 -3.77
N ARG A 312 -13.47 6.65 -4.14
CA ARG A 312 -13.42 8.12 -4.26
C ARG A 312 -14.77 8.72 -3.92
N TYR A 313 -14.83 10.05 -3.90
CA TYR A 313 -16.10 10.73 -3.99
C TYR A 313 -16.62 10.74 -5.44
N ASN A 314 -17.93 10.78 -5.61
CA ASN A 314 -18.58 10.81 -6.90
C ASN A 314 -18.27 12.13 -7.60
N GLU A 315 -17.41 12.05 -8.61
CA GLU A 315 -16.90 13.18 -9.40
C GLU A 315 -17.97 13.83 -10.29
N LEU A 316 -19.11 13.15 -10.52
CA LEU A 316 -20.25 13.72 -11.25
C LEU A 316 -20.98 14.79 -10.43
N ILE A 317 -20.75 14.83 -9.11
CA ILE A 317 -21.24 15.89 -8.22
C ILE A 317 -20.15 16.97 -8.17
N ALA A 318 -20.41 18.10 -8.82
CA ALA A 318 -19.47 19.20 -8.86
C ALA A 318 -19.26 19.79 -7.46
N GLY A 319 -17.99 20.09 -7.13
CA GLY A 319 -17.63 20.86 -5.95
C GLY A 319 -16.80 20.08 -4.93
N VAL A 320 -17.04 20.41 -3.67
CA VAL A 320 -16.30 19.91 -2.52
C VAL A 320 -17.21 19.13 -1.59
N GLU A 321 -16.66 18.14 -0.90
CA GLU A 321 -17.38 17.35 0.10
C GLU A 321 -17.05 17.84 1.51
N GLN A 322 -18.05 17.92 2.40
CA GLN A 322 -17.81 18.21 3.81
C GLN A 322 -17.24 16.99 4.51
N VAL A 323 -16.14 17.18 5.23
CA VAL A 323 -15.39 16.09 5.85
C VAL A 323 -15.67 16.07 7.34
N PRO A 324 -16.26 15.00 7.88
CA PRO A 324 -16.45 14.87 9.32
C PRO A 324 -15.11 14.65 10.02
N LEU A 325 -14.98 15.19 11.23
CA LEU A 325 -13.77 15.05 12.05
C LEU A 325 -13.90 13.86 12.99
N LYS A 326 -12.80 13.14 13.21
CA LYS A 326 -12.69 12.02 14.17
C LYS A 326 -13.69 10.88 13.92
N THR A 327 -14.16 10.73 12.70
CA THR A 327 -14.96 9.60 12.24
C THR A 327 -14.31 9.00 10.99
N PRO A 328 -14.54 7.71 10.71
CA PRO A 328 -14.09 7.12 9.46
C PRO A 328 -14.62 7.90 8.26
N ILE A 329 -13.76 8.13 7.28
CA ILE A 329 -14.15 8.76 6.02
C ILE A 329 -14.86 7.73 5.16
N ILE A 330 -16.10 8.04 4.82
CA ILE A 330 -16.95 7.22 3.96
C ILE A 330 -16.93 7.82 2.56
N PHE A 331 -16.50 7.02 1.58
CA PHE A 331 -16.54 7.37 0.17
C PHE A 331 -17.87 6.94 -0.45
N ASP A 332 -18.40 7.70 -1.41
CA ASP A 332 -19.71 7.43 -2.05
C ASP A 332 -19.57 6.82 -3.46
N LYS A 333 -18.34 6.58 -3.94
CA LYS A 333 -18.06 5.95 -5.23
C LYS A 333 -17.00 4.85 -5.13
N GLU A 334 -17.41 3.63 -5.47
CA GLU A 334 -16.53 2.49 -5.68
C GLU A 334 -16.14 2.38 -7.16
N TYR A 335 -14.84 2.24 -7.46
CA TYR A 335 -14.34 1.88 -8.78
C TYR A 335 -14.00 0.39 -8.86
N ILE A 336 -13.35 -0.13 -7.83
CA ILE A 336 -12.96 -1.54 -7.68
C ILE A 336 -13.10 -1.90 -6.19
N ASN A 337 -13.55 -3.11 -5.90
CA ASN A 337 -13.55 -3.70 -4.55
C ASN A 337 -13.49 -5.23 -4.65
N THR A 338 -12.48 -5.73 -5.36
CA THR A 338 -12.26 -7.17 -5.52
C THR A 338 -11.91 -7.78 -4.17
N GLY A 339 -12.60 -8.85 -3.81
CA GLY A 339 -12.49 -9.46 -2.48
C GLY A 339 -13.42 -8.85 -1.42
N ASN A 340 -14.21 -7.81 -1.76
CA ASN A 340 -15.16 -7.12 -0.88
C ASN A 340 -14.53 -6.73 0.48
N ALA A 341 -13.26 -6.32 0.44
CA ALA A 341 -12.49 -6.03 1.64
C ALA A 341 -12.73 -4.62 2.18
N PHE A 342 -13.24 -3.71 1.35
CA PHE A 342 -13.61 -2.36 1.75
C PHE A 342 -15.12 -2.23 1.94
N ASP A 343 -15.56 -1.79 3.11
CA ASP A 343 -16.97 -1.54 3.40
C ASP A 343 -17.31 -0.06 3.15
N MET A 344 -18.11 0.16 2.10
CA MET A 344 -18.59 1.47 1.68
C MET A 344 -19.53 2.15 2.69
N ASN A 345 -20.11 1.42 3.65
CA ASN A 345 -20.98 2.01 4.67
C ASN A 345 -20.20 2.51 5.89
N THR A 346 -19.02 1.95 6.14
CA THR A 346 -18.21 2.25 7.32
C THR A 346 -16.89 2.94 6.99
N GLY A 347 -16.48 2.97 5.71
CA GLY A 347 -15.19 3.53 5.31
C GLY A 347 -14.00 2.69 5.80
N THR A 348 -14.22 1.38 5.98
CA THR A 348 -13.27 0.47 6.62
C THR A 348 -12.79 -0.59 5.64
N PHE A 349 -11.47 -0.69 5.48
CA PHE A 349 -10.85 -1.88 4.91
C PHE A 349 -10.66 -2.92 6.01
N THR A 350 -11.03 -4.18 5.78
CA THR A 350 -10.75 -5.31 6.66
C THR A 350 -9.93 -6.33 5.90
N ALA A 351 -8.72 -6.66 6.38
CA ALA A 351 -7.85 -7.64 5.76
C ALA A 351 -8.56 -9.02 5.72
N PRO A 352 -8.92 -9.54 4.54
CA PRO A 352 -9.58 -10.85 4.43
C PRO A 352 -8.62 -12.01 4.73
N GLU A 353 -7.34 -11.77 4.49
CA GLU A 353 -6.27 -12.76 4.61
C GLU A 353 -4.99 -12.14 5.17
N ASP A 354 -4.12 -13.00 5.72
CA ASP A 354 -2.77 -12.63 6.10
C ASP A 354 -1.96 -12.26 4.84
N GLY A 355 -1.15 -11.19 4.93
CA GLY A 355 -0.22 -10.85 3.86
C GLY A 355 0.24 -9.41 3.89
N THR A 356 0.96 -9.03 2.85
CA THR A 356 1.44 -7.65 2.67
C THR A 356 0.49 -6.88 1.78
N TYR A 357 0.04 -5.73 2.25
CA TYR A 357 -0.88 -4.83 1.55
C TYR A 357 -0.21 -3.49 1.29
N MET A 358 -0.44 -2.93 0.11
CA MET A 358 -0.06 -1.56 -0.22
C MET A 358 -1.30 -0.68 -0.16
N PHE A 359 -1.18 0.50 0.45
CA PHE A 359 -2.23 1.51 0.49
C PHE A 359 -1.71 2.81 -0.09
N GLN A 360 -2.54 3.47 -0.89
CA GLN A 360 -2.27 4.80 -1.39
C GLN A 360 -3.46 5.71 -1.13
N VAL A 361 -3.19 6.89 -0.59
CA VAL A 361 -4.23 7.85 -0.24
C VAL A 361 -3.81 9.24 -0.67
N GLY A 362 -4.73 9.96 -1.30
CA GLY A 362 -4.64 11.39 -1.53
C GLY A 362 -5.89 12.03 -0.96
N PHE A 363 -5.75 12.91 0.03
CA PHE A 363 -6.91 13.46 0.72
C PHE A 363 -6.74 14.97 1.00
N PRO A 364 -7.01 15.83 0.02
CA PRO A 364 -6.69 17.25 0.11
C PRO A 364 -7.70 18.06 0.93
N VAL A 365 -7.61 17.96 2.26
CA VAL A 365 -8.53 18.63 3.20
C VAL A 365 -8.30 20.13 3.24
N ARG A 366 -9.36 20.94 3.12
CA ARG A 366 -9.30 22.39 3.14
C ARG A 366 -10.21 22.95 4.22
N GLY A 367 -9.62 23.73 5.12
CA GLY A 367 -10.34 24.50 6.12
C GLY A 367 -11.08 25.71 5.55
N PRO A 368 -12.10 26.23 6.27
CA PRO A 368 -12.70 27.53 5.98
C PRO A 368 -11.72 28.69 6.20
N ASP A 369 -10.74 28.52 7.10
CA ASP A 369 -9.68 29.48 7.38
C ASP A 369 -8.31 28.84 7.06
N PRO A 370 -7.42 29.52 6.29
CA PRO A 370 -6.08 29.03 5.99
C PRO A 370 -5.20 28.76 7.22
N SER A 371 -5.47 29.42 8.36
CA SER A 371 -4.75 29.22 9.62
C SER A 371 -5.09 27.89 10.30
N TYR A 372 -6.15 27.20 9.88
CA TYR A 372 -6.52 25.90 10.43
C TYR A 372 -5.70 24.79 9.78
N LEU A 373 -5.13 23.93 10.61
CA LEU A 373 -4.38 22.77 10.18
C LEU A 373 -5.24 21.53 10.36
N TYR A 374 -5.39 20.76 9.28
CA TYR A 374 -6.05 19.46 9.29
C TYR A 374 -5.04 18.38 8.94
N ARG A 375 -5.27 17.18 9.47
CA ARG A 375 -4.46 16.00 9.22
C ARG A 375 -5.35 14.83 8.90
N ALA A 376 -5.20 14.25 7.71
CA ALA A 376 -5.76 12.95 7.39
C ALA A 376 -4.79 11.86 7.86
N VAL A 377 -5.32 10.83 8.51
CA VAL A 377 -4.52 9.76 9.13
C VAL A 377 -5.09 8.40 8.73
N LEU A 378 -4.24 7.55 8.17
CA LEU A 378 -4.53 6.12 8.06
C LEU A 378 -4.25 5.45 9.41
N THR A 379 -5.19 4.68 9.92
CA THR A 379 -5.05 4.01 11.21
C THR A 379 -5.18 2.50 11.11
N LEU A 380 -4.34 1.75 11.82
CA LEU A 380 -4.50 0.31 12.06
C LEU A 380 -5.39 0.09 13.28
N ASN A 381 -6.45 -0.71 13.13
CA ASN A 381 -7.37 -1.09 14.21
C ASN A 381 -7.88 0.10 15.04
N ASN A 382 -8.00 1.29 14.43
CA ASN A 382 -8.39 2.56 15.06
C ASN A 382 -7.41 3.19 16.07
N PHE A 383 -6.21 2.64 16.27
CA PHE A 383 -5.28 3.14 17.30
C PHE A 383 -3.95 3.64 16.73
N ASP A 384 -3.32 2.89 15.83
CA ASP A 384 -1.96 3.22 15.38
C ASP A 384 -1.99 4.06 14.10
N ALA A 385 -1.43 5.27 14.15
CA ALA A 385 -1.28 6.11 12.97
C ALA A 385 -0.19 5.53 12.05
N LEU A 386 -0.62 5.03 10.90
CA LEU A 386 0.23 4.41 9.88
C LEU A 386 0.84 5.47 8.95
N ALA A 387 -0.01 6.34 8.41
CA ALA A 387 0.39 7.37 7.45
C ALA A 387 -0.37 8.67 7.75
N GLN A 388 0.23 9.82 7.44
CA GLN A 388 -0.37 11.12 7.71
C GLN A 388 -0.23 12.05 6.51
N ILE A 389 -1.31 12.76 6.18
CA ILE A 389 -1.33 13.82 5.17
C ILE A 389 -1.80 15.09 5.87
N GLU A 390 -0.96 16.11 5.89
CA GLU A 390 -1.31 17.40 6.48
C GLU A 390 -1.76 18.39 5.40
N SER A 391 -2.78 19.18 5.73
CA SER A 391 -3.27 20.24 4.87
C SER A 391 -3.74 21.47 5.65
N GLY A 392 -3.29 22.64 5.21
CA GLY A 392 -3.48 23.93 5.87
C GLY A 392 -2.28 24.36 6.73
N GLY A 393 -2.40 25.49 7.42
CA GLY A 393 -1.39 26.04 8.33
C GLY A 393 -1.11 27.53 8.08
N PRO A 394 -0.85 28.33 9.14
CA PRO A 394 -0.70 29.79 9.04
C PRO A 394 0.47 30.26 8.18
N GLU A 395 1.47 29.40 7.93
CA GLU A 395 2.69 29.76 7.20
C GLU A 395 2.65 29.41 5.70
N LEU A 396 1.69 28.60 5.26
CA LEU A 396 1.60 28.14 3.88
C LEU A 396 0.17 28.34 3.35
N ASN A 397 -0.06 29.47 2.70
CA ASN A 397 -1.25 29.75 1.88
C ASN A 397 -1.43 28.75 0.70
N ARG A 398 -0.61 27.69 0.64
CA ARG A 398 -0.68 26.51 -0.23
C ARG A 398 0.01 25.33 0.46
N SER A 399 -0.63 24.67 1.41
CA SER A 399 -0.31 23.25 1.60
C SER A 399 -0.95 22.50 0.44
N ILE A 400 -0.14 21.95 -0.46
CA ILE A 400 -0.57 20.98 -1.47
C ILE A 400 -0.37 19.62 -0.80
N PRO A 401 -1.41 19.02 -0.22
CA PRO A 401 -1.27 17.73 0.45
C PRO A 401 -0.75 16.71 -0.56
N ALA A 402 0.45 16.20 -0.30
CA ALA A 402 1.06 15.16 -1.11
C ALA A 402 0.34 13.83 -0.81
N PRO A 403 -0.02 13.04 -1.84
CA PRO A 403 -0.47 11.68 -1.62
C PRO A 403 0.61 10.87 -0.90
N THR A 404 0.21 9.95 -0.03
CA THR A 404 1.12 8.98 0.60
C THR A 404 0.84 7.56 0.10
N SER A 405 1.88 6.73 0.08
CA SER A 405 1.83 5.32 -0.28
C SER A 405 2.62 4.53 0.75
N GLU A 406 2.01 3.49 1.32
CA GLU A 406 2.58 2.72 2.42
C GLU A 406 2.38 1.22 2.21
N LEU A 407 3.30 0.41 2.75
CA LEU A 407 3.26 -1.05 2.74
C LEU A 407 3.15 -1.58 4.17
N TYR A 408 2.16 -2.43 4.44
CA TYR A 408 1.96 -3.03 5.76
C TYR A 408 1.67 -4.53 5.65
N THR A 409 2.28 -5.30 6.55
CA THR A 409 1.89 -6.69 6.79
C THR A 409 0.69 -6.73 7.72
N LEU A 410 -0.43 -7.24 7.23
CA LEU A 410 -1.67 -7.35 7.99
C LEU A 410 -2.01 -8.81 8.26
N LYS A 411 -2.70 -9.02 9.38
CA LYS A 411 -3.35 -10.27 9.75
C LYS A 411 -4.83 -10.22 9.40
N THR A 412 -5.40 -11.38 9.09
CA THR A 412 -6.84 -11.53 8.85
C THR A 412 -7.65 -10.85 9.96
N GLY A 413 -8.61 -10.01 9.56
CA GLY A 413 -9.49 -9.26 10.45
C GLY A 413 -8.95 -7.91 10.94
N GLN A 414 -7.67 -7.57 10.69
CA GLN A 414 -7.17 -6.23 11.00
C GLN A 414 -7.79 -5.19 10.07
N THR A 415 -8.04 -3.99 10.60
CA THR A 415 -8.74 -2.94 9.87
C THR A 415 -7.87 -1.72 9.58
N ILE A 416 -8.12 -1.09 8.43
CA ILE A 416 -7.54 0.18 8.03
C ILE A 416 -8.67 1.18 7.79
N ASN A 417 -8.53 2.34 8.41
CA ASN A 417 -9.49 3.43 8.31
C ASN A 417 -8.77 4.75 8.02
N LEU A 418 -9.44 5.65 7.30
CA LEU A 418 -8.99 7.01 7.11
C LEU A 418 -9.79 7.92 8.03
N TYR A 419 -9.11 8.75 8.80
CA TYR A 419 -9.70 9.75 9.70
C TYR A 419 -9.17 11.14 9.38
N VAL A 420 -9.95 12.17 9.68
CA VAL A 420 -9.48 13.56 9.63
C VAL A 420 -9.55 14.19 11.02
N TYR A 421 -8.45 14.80 11.41
CA TYR A 421 -8.28 15.52 12.66
C TYR A 421 -8.00 16.98 12.38
N GLN A 422 -8.61 17.87 13.16
CA GLN A 422 -8.18 19.26 13.23
C GLN A 422 -7.06 19.36 14.27
N ILE A 423 -5.89 19.81 13.84
CA ILE A 423 -4.67 19.89 14.64
C ILE A 423 -4.44 21.31 15.18
N LEU A 424 -4.82 22.34 14.40
CA LEU A 424 -4.71 23.74 14.77
C LEU A 424 -5.97 24.54 14.41
N GLY A 425 -6.29 25.51 15.27
CA GLY A 425 -7.50 26.31 15.17
C GLY A 425 -8.75 25.59 15.67
N SER A 426 -9.89 26.28 15.58
CA SER A 426 -11.19 25.72 15.90
C SER A 426 -12.23 26.35 15.00
N SER A 427 -13.08 25.54 14.38
CA SER A 427 -14.21 26.02 13.59
C SER A 427 -15.46 25.24 13.92
N SER A 428 -16.60 25.92 13.87
CA SER A 428 -17.91 25.25 13.79
C SER A 428 -18.22 24.75 12.38
N ILE A 429 -17.45 25.16 11.36
CA ILE A 429 -17.63 24.76 9.97
C ILE A 429 -16.69 23.59 9.69
N LEU A 430 -17.25 22.49 9.18
CA LEU A 430 -16.45 21.32 8.79
C LEU A 430 -15.50 21.67 7.63
N PRO A 431 -14.28 21.12 7.61
CA PRO A 431 -13.42 21.25 6.46
C PRO A 431 -14.04 20.57 5.25
N THR A 432 -13.52 20.89 4.08
CA THR A 432 -13.99 20.33 2.81
C THR A 432 -12.88 19.65 2.04
N VAL A 433 -13.19 18.74 1.13
CA VAL A 433 -12.21 18.09 0.26
C VAL A 433 -12.69 18.12 -1.19
N SER A 434 -11.78 18.24 -2.15
CA SER A 434 -12.13 18.14 -3.57
C SER A 434 -12.61 16.74 -3.90
N ARG A 435 -13.83 16.62 -4.46
CA ARG A 435 -14.38 15.34 -4.91
C ARG A 435 -13.54 14.67 -6.01
N TYR A 436 -12.80 15.45 -6.81
CA TYR A 436 -11.94 14.97 -7.90
C TYR A 436 -10.57 14.45 -7.46
N ALA A 437 -10.07 14.94 -6.32
CA ALA A 437 -8.70 14.70 -5.89
C ALA A 437 -8.60 13.78 -4.67
N ALA A 438 -9.71 13.56 -3.95
CA ALA A 438 -9.77 12.64 -2.84
C ALA A 438 -9.88 11.18 -3.33
N TYR A 439 -8.96 10.33 -2.90
CA TYR A 439 -9.00 8.91 -3.19
C TYR A 439 -8.36 8.08 -2.09
N PHE A 440 -8.83 6.84 -1.97
CA PHE A 440 -8.22 5.83 -1.15
C PHE A 440 -8.24 4.50 -1.92
N LEU A 441 -7.08 3.90 -2.06
CA LEU A 441 -6.94 2.61 -2.71
C LEU A 441 -5.99 1.72 -1.93
N GLY A 442 -6.14 0.42 -2.10
CA GLY A 442 -5.20 -0.55 -1.56
C GLY A 442 -5.35 -1.91 -2.20
N PHE A 443 -4.28 -2.70 -2.17
CA PHE A 443 -4.28 -4.05 -2.73
C PHE A 443 -3.29 -4.97 -2.01
N TRP A 444 -3.61 -6.27 -2.03
CA TRP A 444 -2.75 -7.33 -1.54
C TRP A 444 -1.62 -7.61 -2.54
N VAL A 445 -0.42 -7.80 -2.02
CA VAL A 445 0.81 -7.98 -2.80
C VAL A 445 1.26 -9.43 -2.77
N HIS A 446 1.45 -10.01 -1.58
CA HIS A 446 1.90 -11.39 -1.36
C HIS A 446 1.66 -11.89 0.06
#